data_AF-A0A8S9QQQ5-F1
#
_entry.id   AF-A0A8S9QQQ5-F1
#
_cell.length_a   1.000
_cell.length_b   1.000
_cell.length_c   1.000
_cell.angle_alpha   90.00
_cell.angle_beta   90.00
_cell.angle_gamma   90.00
#
_symmetry.space_group_name_H-M   'P 1'
#
loop_
_entity.id
_entity.type
_entity.pdbx_description
1 polymer ?
#
loop_
_entity_poly.entity_id
_entity_poly.type
_entity_poly.pdbx_seq_one_letter_code
_entity_poly.pdbx_strand_id
1 'polypeptide(L)'
;MFRLQINEMAVPKRKGGRLVGLARRASSYPASTSQVPYTDPMILEQLQNKDERIVALEEQNATILSENALSLLSGNPKRRPTPRYWKS
;
A
#
# COMPACT_ATOMS: atom_id res chain seq x y z
N MET A 1 -1.58 -4.79 -36.21
CA MET A 1 -2.37 -6.04 -36.18
C MET A 1 -1.53 -7.15 -36.80
N PHE A 2 -1.13 -8.17 -36.04
CA PHE A 2 -0.40 -9.32 -36.59
C PHE A 2 -1.39 -10.43 -36.93
N ARG A 3 -1.46 -10.81 -38.21
CA ARG A 3 -2.23 -11.97 -38.66
C ARG A 3 -1.43 -13.23 -38.32
N LEU A 4 -1.98 -14.08 -37.46
CA LEU A 4 -1.43 -15.42 -37.22
C LEU A 4 -1.73 -16.28 -38.45
N GLN A 5 -0.70 -16.50 -39.25
CA GLN A 5 -0.74 -17.47 -40.34
C GLN A 5 -0.58 -18.85 -39.70
N ILE A 6 -1.69 -19.56 -39.50
CA ILE A 6 -1.70 -20.91 -38.94
C ILE A 6 -1.09 -21.82 -40.01
N ASN A 7 0.19 -22.15 -39.84
CA ASN A 7 0.91 -23.07 -40.69
C ASN A 7 0.34 -24.48 -40.44
N GLU A 8 -0.39 -25.04 -41.41
CA GLU A 8 -1.10 -26.34 -41.32
C GLU A 8 -0.22 -27.54 -40.96
N MET A 9 1.10 -27.34 -40.91
CA MET A 9 2.12 -28.33 -40.59
C MET A 9 2.37 -28.51 -39.08
N ALA A 10 1.84 -27.63 -38.21
CA ALA A 10 2.14 -27.61 -36.78
C ALA A 10 1.11 -28.31 -35.88
N VAL A 11 0.18 -29.09 -36.45
CA VAL A 11 -0.77 -29.88 -35.66
C VAL A 11 -0.14 -31.23 -35.32
N PRO A 12 0.13 -31.53 -34.02
CA PRO A 12 0.74 -32.80 -33.64
C PRO A 12 -0.16 -33.95 -34.09
N LYS A 13 0.38 -34.87 -34.90
CA LYS A 13 -0.39 -35.99 -35.43
C LYS A 13 -0.75 -36.95 -34.30
N ARG A 14 -2.00 -37.41 -34.27
CA ARG A 14 -2.46 -38.47 -33.37
C ARG A 14 -2.14 -39.82 -33.99
N LYS A 15 -1.53 -40.73 -33.23
CA LYS A 15 -1.39 -42.14 -33.60
C LYS A 15 -2.05 -42.99 -32.52
N GLY A 16 -3.04 -43.80 -32.89
CA GLY A 16 -3.81 -44.61 -31.94
C GLY A 16 -4.60 -43.82 -30.90
N GLY A 17 -5.08 -42.61 -31.23
CA GLY A 17 -5.84 -41.74 -30.32
C GLY A 17 -4.98 -40.88 -29.38
N ARG A 18 -3.68 -41.14 -29.27
CA ARG A 18 -2.75 -40.39 -28.43
C ARG A 18 -1.92 -39.40 -29.26
N LEU A 19 -1.79 -38.17 -28.77
CA LEU A 19 -0.88 -37.16 -29.34
C LEU A 19 0.56 -37.56 -28.99
N VAL A 20 1.42 -37.69 -30.00
CA VAL A 20 2.84 -38.03 -29.84
C VAL A 20 3.68 -36.88 -30.43
N GLY A 21 4.78 -36.52 -29.77
CA GLY A 21 5.67 -35.42 -30.21
C GLY A 21 5.64 -34.14 -29.37
N LEU A 22 4.98 -34.13 -28.20
CA LEU A 22 5.08 -33.01 -27.26
C LEU A 22 6.40 -33.07 -26.49
N ALA A 23 7.49 -32.58 -27.09
CA ALA A 23 8.71 -32.32 -26.33
C ALA A 23 8.41 -31.23 -25.28
N ARG A 24 8.86 -31.45 -24.03
CA ARG A 24 8.77 -30.43 -22.99
C ARG A 24 9.60 -29.24 -23.45
N ARG A 25 8.94 -28.12 -23.81
CA ARG A 25 9.65 -26.83 -23.87
C ARG A 25 10.23 -26.62 -22.47
N ALA A 26 11.57 -26.59 -22.37
CA ALA A 26 12.20 -26.03 -21.19
C ALA A 26 11.62 -24.63 -21.02
N SER A 27 10.93 -24.39 -19.91
CA SER A 27 10.40 -23.07 -19.60
C SER A 27 11.60 -22.13 -19.51
N SER A 28 11.75 -21.23 -20.47
CA SER A 28 12.74 -20.17 -20.41
C SER A 28 12.26 -19.13 -19.41
N TYR A 29 12.29 -19.47 -18.13
CA TYR A 29 12.37 -18.44 -17.10
C TYR A 29 13.76 -17.81 -17.24
N PRO A 30 13.87 -16.49 -17.47
CA PRO A 30 15.16 -15.85 -17.24
C PRO A 30 15.51 -16.15 -15.78
N ALA A 31 16.67 -16.78 -15.56
CA ALA A 31 17.22 -16.91 -14.22
C ALA A 31 17.23 -15.50 -13.61
N SER A 32 16.57 -15.34 -12.46
CA SER A 32 16.39 -14.05 -11.81
C SER A 32 17.72 -13.33 -11.71
N THR A 33 17.91 -12.35 -12.60
CA THR A 33 18.99 -11.40 -12.47
C THR A 33 18.71 -10.59 -11.22
N SER A 34 19.68 -10.52 -10.30
CA SER A 34 19.64 -9.62 -9.15
C SER A 34 19.69 -8.19 -9.69
N GLN A 35 18.54 -7.68 -10.11
CA GLN A 35 18.37 -6.28 -10.42
C GLN A 35 18.47 -5.55 -9.09
N VAL A 36 19.64 -4.98 -8.80
CA VAL A 36 19.71 -3.86 -7.87
C VAL A 36 18.69 -2.86 -8.41
N PRO A 37 17.64 -2.50 -7.65
CA PRO A 37 16.69 -1.51 -8.13
C PRO A 37 17.48 -0.23 -8.38
N TYR A 38 17.58 0.16 -9.65
CA TYR A 38 18.07 1.48 -10.00
C TYR A 38 17.01 2.46 -9.53
N THR A 39 17.15 2.93 -8.29
CA THR A 39 16.24 3.93 -7.73
C THR A 39 16.64 5.28 -8.28
N ASP A 40 15.74 5.87 -9.06
CA ASP A 40 15.93 7.21 -9.64
C ASP A 40 16.17 8.23 -8.51
N PRO A 41 17.28 9.00 -8.55
CA PRO A 41 17.58 9.99 -7.53
C PRO A 41 16.45 11.00 -7.30
N MET A 42 15.67 11.33 -8.34
CA MET A 42 14.49 12.20 -8.20
C MET A 42 13.42 11.57 -7.30
N ILE A 43 13.26 10.25 -7.32
CA ILE A 43 12.32 9.54 -6.46
C ILE A 43 12.79 9.55 -5.00
N LEU A 44 14.10 9.45 -4.75
CA LEU A 44 14.65 9.56 -3.39
C LEU A 44 14.41 10.94 -2.80
N GLU A 45 14.65 12.01 -3.56
CA GLU A 45 14.43 13.39 -3.12
C GLU A 45 12.95 13.64 -2.81
N GLN A 46 12.04 13.18 -3.68
CA GLN A 46 10.61 13.28 -3.43
C GLN A 46 10.18 12.52 -2.17
N LEU A 47 10.79 11.38 -1.89
CA LEU A 47 10.48 10.60 -0.70
C LEU A 47 10.93 11.34 0.57
N GLN A 48 12.16 11.86 0.59
CA GLN A 48 12.67 12.66 1.70
C GLN A 48 11.80 13.88 2.00
N ASN A 49 11.42 14.64 0.96
CA ASN A 49 10.51 15.78 1.10
C ASN A 49 9.14 15.38 1.68
N LYS A 50 8.65 14.17 1.37
CA LYS A 50 7.40 13.65 1.93
C LYS A 50 7.56 13.25 3.39
N ASP A 51 8.69 12.64 3.75
CA ASP A 51 9.00 12.27 5.12
C ASP A 51 9.10 13.53 6.01
N GLU A 52 9.79 14.57 5.56
CA GLU A 52 9.86 15.86 6.27
C GLU A 52 8.47 16.48 6.50
N ARG A 53 7.61 16.43 5.48
CA ARG A 53 6.23 16.92 5.60
C ARG A 53 5.40 16.08 6.56
N ILE A 54 5.62 14.77 6.63
CA ILE A 54 4.95 13.88 7.59
C ILE A 54 5.34 14.28 9.01
N VAL A 55 6.63 14.45 9.28
CA VAL A 55 7.12 14.88 10.61
C VAL A 55 6.47 16.20 11.04
N ALA A 56 6.44 17.19 10.14
CA ALA A 56 5.82 18.48 10.43
C ALA A 56 4.31 18.37 10.73
N LEU A 57 3.59 17.51 10.00
CA LEU A 57 2.16 17.28 10.24
C LEU A 57 1.91 16.52 11.55
N GLU A 58 2.76 15.57 11.90
CA GLU A 58 2.69 14.85 13.17
C GLU A 58 2.89 15.79 14.36
N GLU A 59 3.84 16.73 14.27
CA GLU A 59 4.08 17.76 15.30
C GLU A 59 2.87 18.71 15.45
N GLN A 60 2.30 19.16 14.33
CA GLN A 60 1.07 19.97 14.36
C GLN A 60 -0.10 19.20 14.99
N ASN A 61 -0.28 17.94 14.62
CA ASN A 61 -1.32 17.09 15.20
C ASN A 61 -1.10 16.88 16.71
N ALA A 62 0.14 16.66 17.16
CA ALA A 62 0.47 16.55 18.57
C ALA A 62 0.11 17.83 19.34
N THR A 63 0.40 18.99 18.76
CA THR A 63 0.06 20.30 19.32
C THR A 63 -1.46 20.44 19.47
N ILE A 64 -2.22 20.20 18.41
CA ILE A 64 -3.69 20.26 18.42
C ILE A 64 -4.29 19.30 19.46
N LEU A 65 -3.78 18.07 19.55
CA LEU A 65 -4.22 17.10 20.54
C LEU A 65 -3.97 17.59 21.97
N SER A 66 -2.81 18.22 22.21
CA SER A 66 -2.49 18.80 23.53
C SER A 66 -3.42 19.96 23.89
N GLU A 67 -3.71 20.85 22.96
CA GLU A 67 -4.63 22.00 23.15
C GLU A 67 -6.06 21.54 23.41
N ASN A 68 -6.51 20.51 22.67
CA ASN A 68 -7.81 19.89 22.89
C ASN A 68 -7.90 19.26 24.28
N ALA A 69 -6.87 18.54 24.73
CA ALA A 69 -6.83 17.96 26.07
C ALA A 69 -6.87 19.05 27.17
N LEU A 70 -6.10 20.12 27.01
CA LEU A 70 -6.13 21.28 27.92
C LEU A 70 -7.50 21.95 27.94
N SER A 71 -8.14 22.09 26.78
CA SER A 71 -9.49 22.65 26.67
C SER A 71 -10.52 21.80 27.41
N LEU A 72 -10.45 20.47 27.30
CA LEU A 72 -11.31 19.53 28.03
C LEU A 72 -11.07 19.57 29.56
N LEU A 73 -9.82 19.79 30.00
CA LEU A 73 -9.47 19.92 31.41
C LEU A 73 -9.94 21.27 32.00
N SER A 74 -9.93 22.36 31.22
CA SER A 74 -10.39 23.68 31.69
C SER A 74 -11.92 23.84 31.65
N GLY A 75 -12.62 23.00 30.88
CA GLY A 75 -14.08 22.98 30.77
C GLY A 75 -14.78 22.43 32.02
N ASN A 76 -14.82 23.21 33.09
CA ASN A 76 -15.64 23.09 34.32
C ASN A 76 -15.90 21.66 34.88
N PRO A 77 -15.29 21.26 36.02
CA PRO A 77 -15.86 20.17 36.81
C PRO A 77 -17.25 20.63 37.27
N LYS A 78 -18.31 19.92 36.83
CA LYS A 78 -19.72 20.10 37.24
C LYS A 78 -19.82 20.79 38.60
N ARG A 79 -20.20 22.08 38.61
CA ARG A 79 -20.56 22.78 39.84
C ARG A 79 -21.67 21.97 40.50
N ARG A 80 -21.32 21.21 41.56
CA ARG A 80 -22.34 20.49 42.33
C ARG A 80 -23.27 21.54 42.91
N PRO A 81 -24.59 21.48 42.67
CA PRO A 81 -25.51 22.37 43.33
C PRO A 81 -25.42 22.09 44.84
N THR A 82 -25.05 23.10 45.62
CA THR A 82 -25.07 22.99 47.08
C THR A 82 -26.53 22.80 47.52
N PRO A 83 -26.83 21.78 48.36
CA PRO A 83 -28.20 21.57 48.82
C PRO A 83 -28.62 22.76 49.68
N ARG A 84 -29.53 23.58 49.18
CA ARG A 84 -30.12 24.68 49.94
C ARG A 84 -31.28 24.11 50.75
N TYR A 85 -30.99 23.68 51.97
CA TYR A 85 -32.03 23.25 52.91
C TYR A 85 -32.85 24.46 53.34
N TRP A 86 -34.15 24.43 53.05
CA TRP A 86 -35.10 25.40 53.57
C TRP A 86 -35.46 24.97 54.99
N LYS A 87 -35.25 25.86 55.97
CA LYS A 87 -35.70 25.66 57.34
C LYS A 87 -37.22 25.88 57.38
N SER A 88 -37.96 24.85 57.79
CA SER A 88 -39.37 24.96 58.20
C SER A 88 -39.52 25.65 59.54
#